data_AF-A0A429G0X6-F1
#
_entry.id   AF-A0A429G0X6-F1
#
_cell.length_a   1.000
_cell.length_b   1.000
_cell.length_c   1.000
_cell.angle_alpha   90.00
_cell.angle_beta   90.00
_cell.angle_gamma   90.00
#
_symmetry.space_group_name_H-M   'P 1'
#
loop_
_entity.id
_entity.type
_entity.pdbx_description
1 polymer ?
#
loop_
_entity_poly.entity_id
_entity_poly.type
_entity_poly.pdbx_seq_one_letter_code
_entity_poly.pdbx_strand_id
1 'polypeptide(L)'
;MTMRRLRLVLVAVPVVAVALWAAHTAVLAYTFAAGTKATATVESCDGGTTVGGRQGFRSCRGTWRTEGGETGEGGIYNLGAREGSGATVPVRIGPLGPYANGWERTWIGSAVSLGYILVALIAYIAVLRWRKVFHREKLAESIGGDATALIVAESEVRRSDGSPHVLVRRLDGPPAGYRRLDLPGRTERRDELAGPGRTVFQSVLGADERPLLFLEHRSDRKLNPETVLLDPSGAPTVLVRRVGDREFRLLDPAGAELGSARPPGRARVLALEVRDAGGKRVAAAVGRRGTWLLRTEADAPEPLRDAALVLALVQHRAAY
;
A
#
# COMPACT_ATOMS: atom_id res chain seq x y z
N MET A 1 10.96 9.21 17.70
CA MET A 1 9.86 8.22 17.65
C MET A 1 10.05 7.32 16.42
N THR A 2 10.35 6.03 16.59
CA THR A 2 10.63 5.11 15.45
C THR A 2 9.42 4.99 14.51
N MET A 3 9.62 4.92 13.18
CA MET A 3 8.55 4.77 12.18
C MET A 3 7.51 3.67 12.48
N ARG A 4 7.93 2.60 13.20
CA ARG A 4 7.05 1.51 13.61
C ARG A 4 6.01 1.95 14.67
N ARG A 5 6.42 2.79 15.63
CA ARG A 5 5.52 3.36 16.65
C ARG A 5 4.54 4.36 16.03
N LEU A 6 4.99 5.18 15.08
CA LEU A 6 4.11 6.11 14.37
C LEU A 6 3.03 5.38 13.56
N ARG A 7 3.36 4.28 12.88
CA ARG A 7 2.38 3.45 12.16
C ARG A 7 1.37 2.80 13.10
N LEU A 8 1.82 2.29 14.25
CA LEU A 8 0.93 1.71 15.26
C LEU A 8 -0.06 2.73 15.79
N VAL A 9 0.41 3.94 16.13
CA VAL A 9 -0.48 5.03 16.58
C VAL A 9 -1.48 5.41 15.48
N LEU A 10 -1.03 5.54 14.23
CA LEU A 10 -1.91 5.90 13.11
C LEU A 10 -2.97 4.85 12.79
N VAL A 11 -2.75 3.57 13.11
CA VAL A 11 -3.76 2.51 12.95
C VAL A 11 -4.62 2.38 14.20
N ALA A 12 -4.05 2.50 15.40
CA ALA A 12 -4.77 2.36 16.66
C ALA A 12 -5.81 3.46 16.86
N VAL A 13 -5.49 4.72 16.53
CA VAL A 13 -6.41 5.85 16.70
C VAL A 13 -7.74 5.67 15.96
N PRO A 14 -7.78 5.39 14.63
CA PRO A 14 -9.05 5.19 13.94
C PRO A 14 -9.79 3.94 14.43
N VAL A 15 -9.09 2.87 14.80
CA VAL A 15 -9.73 1.66 15.36
C VAL A 15 -10.41 1.98 16.69
N VAL A 16 -9.74 2.70 17.58
CA VAL A 16 -10.31 3.14 18.87
C VAL A 16 -11.48 4.09 18.62
N ALA A 17 -11.37 5.03 17.68
CA ALA A 17 -12.46 5.94 17.35
C ALA A 17 -13.71 5.19 16.82
N VAL A 18 -13.52 4.22 15.94
CA VAL A 18 -14.62 3.36 15.43
C VAL A 18 -15.22 2.52 16.55
N ALA A 19 -14.39 1.94 17.43
CA ALA A 19 -14.86 1.13 18.55
C ALA A 19 -15.67 1.97 19.55
N LEU A 20 -15.19 3.16 19.91
CA LEU A 20 -15.90 4.09 20.79
C LEU A 20 -17.21 4.56 20.16
N TRP A 21 -17.20 4.88 18.86
CA TRP A 21 -18.42 5.26 18.12
C TRP A 21 -19.44 4.11 18.10
N ALA A 22 -19.01 2.88 17.83
CA ALA A 22 -19.88 1.71 17.80
C ALA A 22 -20.45 1.40 19.18
N ALA A 23 -19.62 1.45 20.23
CA ALA A 23 -20.05 1.24 21.61
C ALA A 23 -21.08 2.31 22.03
N HIS A 24 -20.81 3.59 21.75
CA HIS A 24 -21.75 4.67 22.02
C HIS A 24 -23.09 4.47 21.30
N THR A 25 -23.05 4.14 20.01
CA THR A 25 -24.25 3.89 19.20
C THR A 25 -25.05 2.68 19.71
N ALA A 26 -24.37 1.61 20.13
CA ALA A 26 -25.01 0.42 20.70
C ALA A 26 -25.68 0.72 22.05
N VAL A 27 -25.02 1.50 22.91
CA VAL A 27 -25.59 1.92 24.20
C VAL A 27 -26.84 2.80 24.00
N LEU A 28 -26.82 3.70 23.02
CA LEU A 28 -27.99 4.49 22.66
C LEU A 28 -29.12 3.60 22.12
N ALA A 29 -28.82 2.69 21.19
CA ALA A 29 -29.80 1.76 20.65
C ALA A 29 -30.45 0.91 21.75
N TYR A 30 -29.64 0.40 22.69
CA TYR A 30 -30.11 -0.32 23.87
C TYR A 30 -31.00 0.57 24.75
N THR A 31 -30.61 1.81 25.00
CA THR A 31 -31.37 2.76 25.82
C THR A 31 -32.78 2.98 25.26
N PHE A 32 -32.93 3.11 23.94
CA PHE A 32 -34.25 3.28 23.33
C PHE A 32 -35.05 1.99 23.19
N ALA A 33 -34.39 0.84 23.00
CA ALA A 33 -35.07 -0.45 22.85
C ALA A 33 -35.51 -1.06 24.19
N ALA A 34 -34.65 -0.99 25.21
CA ALA A 34 -34.79 -1.72 26.48
C ALA A 34 -34.68 -0.82 27.72
N GLY A 35 -34.40 0.48 27.57
CA GLY A 35 -34.30 1.39 28.71
C GLY A 35 -35.62 1.57 29.47
N THR A 36 -35.50 1.82 30.77
CA THR A 36 -36.65 2.03 31.66
C THR A 36 -37.38 3.31 31.28
N LYS A 37 -38.71 3.25 31.18
CA LYS A 37 -39.55 4.43 30.92
C LYS A 37 -39.59 5.33 32.15
N ALA A 38 -39.43 6.62 31.93
CA ALA A 38 -39.53 7.63 32.97
C ALA A 38 -40.06 8.95 32.42
N THR A 39 -40.51 9.79 33.32
CA THR A 39 -40.90 11.17 33.04
C THR A 39 -39.90 12.09 33.72
N ALA A 40 -39.28 12.98 32.95
CA ALA A 40 -38.30 13.93 33.45
C ALA A 40 -38.85 15.36 33.45
N THR A 41 -38.58 16.12 34.50
CA THR A 41 -38.89 17.54 34.63
C THR A 41 -37.59 18.33 34.53
N VAL A 42 -37.49 19.20 33.53
CA VAL A 42 -36.29 20.01 33.27
C VAL A 42 -36.26 21.17 34.25
N GLU A 43 -35.18 21.32 35.01
CA GLU A 43 -35.04 22.41 35.99
C GLU A 43 -34.25 23.57 35.39
N SER A 44 -33.11 23.27 34.77
CA SER A 44 -32.22 24.27 34.20
C SER A 44 -31.61 23.78 32.89
N CYS A 45 -31.42 24.69 31.95
CA CYS A 45 -30.65 24.45 30.74
C CYS A 45 -29.60 25.55 30.58
N ASP A 46 -28.33 25.14 30.46
CA ASP A 46 -27.24 26.06 30.19
C ASP A 46 -27.22 26.40 28.69
N GLY A 47 -27.22 27.71 28.41
CA GLY A 47 -27.39 28.29 27.08
C GLY A 47 -26.39 27.75 26.04
N GLY A 48 -26.90 27.39 24.87
CA GLY A 48 -26.08 27.04 23.71
C GLY A 48 -26.13 28.10 22.60
N THR A 49 -25.18 27.97 21.69
CA THR A 49 -24.96 28.84 20.53
C THR A 49 -26.16 28.86 19.58
N THR A 50 -26.60 30.06 19.21
CA THR A 50 -27.62 30.27 18.17
C THR A 50 -26.98 30.03 16.79
N VAL A 51 -27.38 28.98 16.09
CA VAL A 51 -26.99 28.75 14.68
C VAL A 51 -28.25 28.73 13.84
N GLY A 52 -28.41 29.71 12.95
CA GLY A 52 -29.55 29.79 12.03
C GLY A 52 -30.92 29.99 12.70
N GLY A 53 -31.00 30.76 13.79
CA GLY A 53 -32.28 31.09 14.45
C GLY A 53 -32.89 29.98 15.34
N ARG A 54 -32.19 28.84 15.52
CA ARG A 54 -32.56 27.80 16.50
C ARG A 54 -31.66 27.90 17.74
N GLN A 55 -32.26 28.09 18.91
CA GLN A 55 -31.57 27.92 20.20
C GLN A 55 -31.28 26.43 20.41
N GLY A 56 -30.01 26.04 20.49
CA GLY A 56 -29.63 24.74 21.06
C GLY A 56 -29.28 24.94 22.53
N PHE A 57 -29.61 23.98 23.39
CA PHE A 57 -29.08 23.93 24.76
C PHE A 57 -27.84 23.03 24.78
N ARG A 58 -26.77 23.43 25.51
CA ARG A 58 -25.54 22.62 25.59
C ARG A 58 -25.68 21.48 26.60
N SER A 59 -26.38 21.73 27.69
CA SER A 59 -26.68 20.76 28.73
C SER A 59 -27.93 21.19 29.49
N CYS A 60 -28.83 20.27 29.76
CA CYS A 60 -29.97 20.49 30.64
C CYS A 60 -29.91 19.51 31.80
N ARG A 61 -30.34 19.95 32.98
CA ARG A 61 -30.42 19.16 34.20
C ARG A 61 -31.85 19.18 34.73
N GLY A 62 -32.25 18.10 35.37
CA GLY A 62 -33.54 17.99 36.01
C GLY A 62 -33.70 16.72 36.81
N THR A 63 -34.91 16.50 37.29
CA THR A 63 -35.31 15.31 38.03
C THR A 63 -36.15 14.40 37.15
N TRP A 64 -36.14 13.09 37.42
CA TRP A 64 -36.99 12.14 36.72
C TRP A 64 -37.60 11.14 37.68
N ARG A 65 -38.73 10.57 37.27
CA ARG A 65 -39.43 9.49 37.96
C ARG A 65 -39.74 8.35 37.01
N THR A 66 -39.31 7.14 37.34
CA THR A 66 -39.62 5.93 36.57
C THR A 66 -41.06 5.50 36.77
N GLU A 67 -41.59 4.65 35.88
CA GLU A 67 -42.92 4.05 36.06
C GLU A 67 -43.01 3.22 37.36
N GLY A 68 -41.88 2.65 37.83
CA GLY A 68 -41.79 1.94 39.11
C GLY A 68 -41.73 2.85 40.35
N GLY A 69 -41.73 4.17 40.16
CA GLY A 69 -41.72 5.15 41.24
C GLY A 69 -40.34 5.54 41.76
N GLU A 70 -39.26 4.99 41.20
CA GLU A 70 -37.90 5.42 41.51
C GLU A 70 -37.65 6.84 40.98
N THR A 71 -36.96 7.67 41.76
CA THR A 71 -36.63 9.04 41.40
C THR A 71 -35.12 9.23 41.27
N GLY A 72 -34.69 10.10 40.37
CA GLY A 72 -33.28 10.49 40.24
C GLY A 72 -33.14 11.94 39.76
N GLU A 73 -31.91 12.45 39.83
CA GLU A 73 -31.54 13.81 39.41
C GLU A 73 -30.27 13.78 38.55
N GLY A 74 -30.14 14.69 37.59
CA GLY A 74 -28.98 14.72 36.70
C GLY A 74 -29.25 15.31 35.32
N GLY A 75 -28.28 15.11 34.41
CA GLY A 75 -28.35 15.61 33.04
C GLY A 75 -29.40 14.87 32.21
N ILE A 76 -30.19 15.61 31.43
CA ILE A 76 -31.17 15.06 30.50
C ILE A 76 -30.66 15.28 29.06
N TYR A 77 -30.49 14.18 28.33
CA TYR A 77 -29.89 14.19 26.99
C TYR A 77 -30.95 14.21 25.88
N ASN A 78 -30.55 14.68 24.70
CA ASN A 78 -31.36 14.70 23.47
C ASN A 78 -32.67 15.55 23.55
N LEU A 79 -32.69 16.60 24.37
CA LEU A 79 -33.81 17.54 24.44
C LEU A 79 -33.95 18.42 23.19
N GLY A 80 -35.18 18.81 22.90
CA GLY A 80 -35.56 19.82 21.92
C GLY A 80 -35.19 21.22 22.34
N ALA A 81 -34.93 22.07 21.35
CA ALA A 81 -34.81 23.51 21.52
C ALA A 81 -36.03 24.16 22.21
N ARG A 82 -37.19 23.49 22.15
CA ARG A 82 -38.46 23.96 22.70
C ARG A 82 -38.76 23.39 24.10
N GLU A 83 -37.96 22.45 24.59
CA GLU A 83 -38.13 21.77 25.87
C GLU A 83 -37.17 22.39 26.91
N GLY A 84 -37.44 23.65 27.26
CA GLY A 84 -36.65 24.41 28.24
C GLY A 84 -37.05 24.14 29.69
N SER A 85 -36.47 24.90 30.62
CA SER A 85 -36.81 24.84 32.05
C SER A 85 -38.31 24.84 32.31
N GLY A 86 -38.75 23.95 33.22
CA GLY A 86 -40.14 23.71 33.58
C GLY A 86 -40.85 22.67 32.68
N ALA A 87 -40.27 22.27 31.55
CA ALA A 87 -40.87 21.27 30.68
C ALA A 87 -40.83 19.88 31.32
N THR A 88 -41.91 19.11 31.12
CA THR A 88 -41.98 17.70 31.49
C THR A 88 -42.00 16.85 30.22
N VAL A 89 -41.03 15.94 30.09
CA VAL A 89 -40.82 15.16 28.87
C VAL A 89 -40.70 13.65 29.15
N PRO A 90 -41.18 12.80 28.24
CA PRO A 90 -40.93 11.36 28.33
C PRO A 90 -39.46 11.07 28.02
N VAL A 91 -38.83 10.24 28.84
CA VAL A 91 -37.44 9.80 28.66
C VAL A 91 -37.30 8.29 28.80
N ARG A 92 -36.19 7.77 28.26
CA ARG A 92 -35.72 6.41 28.50
C ARG A 92 -34.42 6.46 29.27
N ILE A 93 -34.34 5.73 30.38
CA ILE A 93 -33.13 5.64 31.20
C ILE A 93 -32.33 4.43 30.76
N GLY A 94 -31.08 4.67 30.35
CA GLY A 94 -30.11 3.64 30.02
C GLY A 94 -28.78 3.86 30.74
N PRO A 95 -27.72 3.12 30.34
CA PRO A 95 -26.41 3.16 31.01
C PRO A 95 -25.74 4.54 31.03
N LEU A 96 -26.12 5.44 30.11
CA LEU A 96 -25.60 6.81 30.02
C LEU A 96 -26.54 7.86 30.62
N GLY A 97 -27.64 7.43 31.27
CA GLY A 97 -28.63 8.32 31.88
C GLY A 97 -29.92 8.46 31.06
N PRO A 98 -30.74 9.49 31.36
CA PRO A 98 -32.03 9.71 30.72
C PRO A 98 -31.91 10.40 29.34
N TYR A 99 -32.52 9.80 28.32
CA TYR A 99 -32.59 10.34 26.95
C TYR A 99 -34.03 10.63 26.53
N ALA A 100 -34.27 11.86 26.07
CA ALA A 100 -35.54 12.31 25.48
C ALA A 100 -35.61 12.03 23.95
N ASN A 101 -36.77 12.26 23.33
CA ASN A 101 -36.98 12.36 21.87
C ASN A 101 -36.53 11.18 20.98
N GLY A 102 -36.53 9.95 21.52
CA GLY A 102 -36.48 8.72 20.73
C GLY A 102 -35.23 8.49 19.87
N TRP A 103 -35.26 7.39 19.13
CA TRP A 103 -34.17 7.03 18.22
C TRP A 103 -34.15 7.96 17.00
N GLU A 104 -35.31 8.39 16.47
CA GLU A 104 -35.44 9.15 15.21
C GLU A 104 -34.59 10.43 15.14
N ARG A 105 -34.27 11.02 16.29
CA ARG A 105 -33.43 12.21 16.38
C ARG A 105 -31.97 11.88 16.72
N THR A 106 -31.76 10.84 17.51
CA THR A 106 -30.44 10.44 18.00
C THR A 106 -29.58 9.81 16.90
N TRP A 107 -30.19 9.06 15.98
CA TRP A 107 -29.44 8.35 14.93
C TRP A 107 -28.75 9.31 13.95
N ILE A 108 -29.28 10.52 13.75
CA ILE A 108 -28.72 11.52 12.82
C ILE A 108 -27.30 11.92 13.26
N GLY A 109 -27.11 12.23 14.54
CA GLY A 109 -25.78 12.57 15.08
C GLY A 109 -24.78 11.42 14.95
N SER A 110 -25.26 10.19 15.17
CA SER A 110 -24.45 8.98 15.01
C SER A 110 -24.04 8.75 13.55
N ALA A 111 -24.97 8.94 12.62
CA ALA A 111 -24.72 8.80 11.18
C ALA A 111 -23.76 9.86 10.65
N VAL A 112 -23.93 11.13 11.05
CA VAL A 112 -23.02 12.23 10.67
C VAL A 112 -21.60 11.96 11.19
N SER A 113 -21.47 11.52 12.44
CA SER A 113 -20.17 11.18 13.05
C SER A 113 -19.47 10.05 12.30
N LEU A 114 -20.21 9.01 11.89
CA LEU A 114 -19.67 7.93 11.07
C LEU A 114 -19.17 8.44 9.71
N GLY A 115 -19.92 9.35 9.08
CA GLY A 115 -19.53 10.00 7.84
C GLY A 115 -18.15 10.67 7.94
N TYR A 116 -17.92 11.45 9.01
CA TYR A 116 -16.63 12.08 9.25
C TYR A 116 -15.49 11.06 9.46
N ILE A 117 -15.74 9.98 10.21
CA ILE A 117 -14.75 8.91 10.42
C ILE A 117 -14.37 8.28 9.08
N LEU A 118 -15.35 7.99 8.22
CA LEU A 118 -15.10 7.41 6.90
C LEU A 118 -14.32 8.37 5.99
N VAL A 119 -14.68 9.66 5.95
CA VAL A 119 -13.95 10.67 5.18
C VAL A 119 -12.50 10.78 5.64
N ALA A 120 -12.26 10.81 6.95
CA ALA A 120 -10.91 10.83 7.50
C ALA A 120 -10.10 9.58 7.13
N LEU A 121 -10.72 8.39 7.16
CA LEU A 121 -10.10 7.14 6.76
C LEU A 121 -9.74 7.13 5.26
N ILE A 122 -10.66 7.59 4.41
CA ILE A 122 -10.44 7.70 2.96
C ILE A 122 -9.31 8.69 2.67
N ALA A 123 -9.32 9.88 3.30
CA ALA A 123 -8.26 10.88 3.16
C ALA A 123 -6.91 10.31 3.61
N TYR A 124 -6.88 9.58 4.72
CA TYR A 124 -5.66 8.91 5.20
C TYR A 124 -5.11 7.89 4.20
N ILE A 125 -5.97 7.00 3.68
CA ILE A 125 -5.60 6.02 2.65
C ILE A 125 -5.10 6.72 1.39
N ALA A 126 -5.78 7.80 0.97
CA ALA A 126 -5.39 8.61 -0.17
C ALA A 126 -4.01 9.24 0.02
N VAL A 127 -3.72 9.83 1.19
CA VAL A 127 -2.40 10.39 1.52
C VAL A 127 -1.31 9.31 1.50
N LEU A 128 -1.58 8.12 2.07
CA LEU A 128 -0.61 7.02 2.03
C LEU A 128 -0.33 6.54 0.61
N ARG A 129 -1.36 6.43 -0.24
CA ARG A 129 -1.19 6.10 -1.65
C ARG A 129 -0.45 7.20 -2.39
N TRP A 130 -0.81 8.46 -2.14
CA TRP A 130 -0.19 9.62 -2.79
C TRP A 130 1.29 9.74 -2.45
N ARG A 131 1.71 9.54 -1.19
CA ARG A 131 3.15 9.54 -0.84
C ARG A 131 3.94 8.49 -1.63
N LYS A 132 3.38 7.29 -1.83
CA LYS A 132 4.02 6.24 -2.64
C LYS A 132 4.10 6.64 -4.12
N VAL A 133 3.02 7.18 -4.68
CA VAL A 133 2.98 7.66 -6.06
C VAL A 133 3.98 8.79 -6.26
N PHE A 134 4.01 9.76 -5.35
CA PHE A 134 4.88 10.93 -5.41
C PHE A 134 6.38 10.55 -5.33
N HIS A 135 6.75 9.58 -4.49
CA HIS A 135 8.13 9.07 -4.48
C HIS A 135 8.49 8.39 -5.80
N ARG A 136 7.54 7.64 -6.39
CA ARG A 136 7.73 7.01 -7.71
C ARG A 136 7.89 8.07 -8.80
N GLU A 137 7.04 9.10 -8.80
CA GLU A 137 7.06 10.17 -9.79
C GLU A 137 8.34 11.00 -9.68
N LYS A 138 8.77 11.40 -8.48
CA LYS A 138 10.05 12.08 -8.27
C LYS A 138 11.25 11.25 -8.74
N LEU A 139 11.26 9.95 -8.44
CA LEU A 139 12.31 9.07 -8.93
C LEU A 139 12.27 8.95 -10.46
N ALA A 140 11.09 8.79 -11.04
CA ALA A 140 10.89 8.72 -12.49
C ALA A 140 11.26 10.02 -13.20
N GLU A 141 11.01 11.18 -12.60
CA GLU A 141 11.44 12.49 -13.09
C GLU A 141 12.97 12.61 -13.01
N SER A 142 13.58 12.22 -11.88
CA SER A 142 15.03 12.26 -11.70
C SER A 142 15.81 11.34 -12.65
N ILE A 143 15.18 10.24 -13.09
CA ILE A 143 15.75 9.35 -14.10
C ILE A 143 15.42 9.87 -15.50
N GLY A 144 14.17 10.27 -15.75
CA GLY A 144 13.72 10.73 -17.06
C GLY A 144 14.39 12.03 -17.54
N GLY A 145 14.91 12.86 -16.63
CA GLY A 145 15.70 14.04 -16.98
C GLY A 145 17.17 13.75 -17.30
N ASP A 146 17.62 12.49 -17.19
CA ASP A 146 19.00 12.08 -17.47
C ASP A 146 19.16 11.66 -18.94
N ALA A 147 20.18 12.20 -19.62
CA ALA A 147 20.48 11.86 -21.01
C ALA A 147 20.88 10.39 -21.18
N THR A 148 21.38 9.74 -20.12
CA THR A 148 21.80 8.33 -20.13
C THR A 148 20.68 7.36 -19.75
N ALA A 149 19.47 7.88 -19.46
CA ALA A 149 18.37 7.03 -19.08
C ALA A 149 17.85 6.17 -20.26
N LEU A 150 17.48 4.95 -19.91
CA LEU A 150 16.88 3.98 -20.81
C LEU A 150 15.41 3.79 -20.48
N ILE A 151 14.58 3.75 -21.51
CA ILE A 151 13.16 3.41 -21.46
C ILE A 151 13.04 1.94 -21.86
N VAL A 152 12.75 1.08 -20.88
CA VAL A 152 12.66 -0.37 -21.03
C VAL A 152 11.19 -0.77 -21.18
N ALA A 153 10.84 -1.25 -22.37
CA ALA A 153 9.56 -1.90 -22.68
C ALA A 153 9.74 -3.43 -22.72
N GLU A 154 8.68 -4.17 -23.03
CA GLU A 154 8.72 -5.65 -23.02
C GLU A 154 9.64 -6.23 -24.12
N SER A 155 9.62 -5.64 -25.32
CA SER A 155 10.34 -6.13 -26.51
C SER A 155 11.48 -5.24 -26.97
N GLU A 156 11.65 -4.06 -26.38
CA GLU A 156 12.65 -3.08 -26.79
C GLU A 156 13.10 -2.20 -25.63
N VAL A 157 14.28 -1.62 -25.79
CA VAL A 157 14.85 -0.63 -24.90
C VAL A 157 15.30 0.55 -25.76
N ARG A 158 14.85 1.75 -25.39
CA ARG A 158 15.19 2.99 -26.09
C ARG A 158 15.98 3.90 -25.17
N ARG A 159 16.79 4.79 -25.73
CA ARG A 159 17.38 5.90 -24.98
C ARG A 159 16.33 6.98 -24.72
N SER A 160 16.63 7.93 -23.85
CA SER A 160 15.76 9.07 -23.54
C SER A 160 15.47 9.96 -24.76
N ASP A 161 16.37 10.00 -25.75
CA ASP A 161 16.18 10.68 -27.04
C ASP A 161 15.26 9.92 -28.03
N GLY A 162 14.78 8.73 -27.64
CA GLY A 162 13.92 7.88 -28.47
C GLY A 162 14.66 6.93 -29.41
N SER A 163 15.99 7.05 -29.53
CA SER A 163 16.78 6.14 -30.37
C SER A 163 16.76 4.70 -29.83
N PRO A 164 16.78 3.69 -30.72
CA PRO A 164 16.86 2.30 -30.29
C PRO A 164 18.18 2.04 -29.57
N HIS A 165 18.11 1.36 -28.43
CA HIS A 165 19.28 0.89 -27.71
C HIS A 165 19.44 -0.62 -27.87
N VAL A 166 18.37 -1.36 -27.54
CA VAL A 166 18.36 -2.82 -27.53
C VAL A 166 16.99 -3.34 -27.98
N LEU A 167 16.98 -4.49 -28.67
CA LEU A 167 15.77 -5.25 -29.03
C LEU A 167 15.78 -6.61 -28.34
N VAL A 168 14.62 -7.09 -27.90
CA VAL A 168 14.47 -8.40 -27.27
C VAL A 168 13.66 -9.31 -28.19
N ARG A 169 14.29 -10.39 -28.65
CA ARG A 169 13.65 -11.41 -29.49
C ARG A 169 13.59 -12.73 -28.75
N ARG A 170 12.45 -13.41 -28.83
CA ARG A 170 12.31 -14.76 -28.30
C ARG A 170 13.01 -15.76 -29.23
N LEU A 171 13.64 -16.77 -28.63
CA LEU A 171 14.24 -17.88 -29.35
C LEU A 171 13.40 -19.14 -29.17
N ASP A 172 13.39 -20.00 -30.19
CA ASP A 172 12.70 -21.30 -30.15
C ASP A 172 13.48 -22.35 -29.34
N GLY A 173 14.78 -22.13 -29.14
CA GLY A 173 15.67 -23.02 -28.41
C GLY A 173 16.89 -22.31 -27.81
N PRO A 174 17.81 -23.05 -27.17
CA PRO A 174 19.04 -22.49 -26.62
C PRO A 174 19.93 -21.91 -27.74
N PRO A 175 20.72 -20.86 -27.43
CA PRO A 175 21.67 -20.31 -28.40
C PRO A 175 22.81 -21.30 -28.71
N ALA A 176 23.53 -21.06 -29.81
CA ALA A 176 24.73 -21.81 -30.14
C ALA A 176 25.77 -21.70 -29.01
N GLY A 177 26.46 -22.80 -28.70
CA GLY A 177 27.47 -22.84 -27.64
C GLY A 177 26.91 -22.82 -26.20
N TYR A 178 25.58 -22.89 -26.04
CA TYR A 178 24.91 -22.86 -24.75
C TYR A 178 25.52 -23.81 -23.71
N ARG A 179 25.90 -23.25 -22.57
CA ARG A 179 26.31 -23.98 -21.37
C ARG A 179 25.35 -23.69 -20.23
N ARG A 180 24.71 -24.76 -19.74
CA ARG A 180 23.80 -24.68 -18.61
C ARG A 180 24.56 -24.38 -17.32
N LEU A 181 24.19 -23.30 -16.65
CA LEU A 181 24.67 -22.97 -15.29
C LEU A 181 23.64 -23.43 -14.25
N ASP A 182 23.97 -24.37 -13.37
CA ASP A 182 23.12 -24.73 -12.23
C ASP A 182 23.87 -24.47 -10.92
N LEU A 183 23.33 -23.57 -10.09
CA LEU A 183 23.90 -23.22 -8.79
C LEU A 183 22.94 -23.62 -7.65
N PRO A 184 23.44 -24.21 -6.55
CA PRO A 184 22.60 -24.58 -5.41
C PRO A 184 22.02 -23.34 -4.71
N GLY A 185 20.99 -23.52 -3.88
CA GLY A 185 20.44 -22.44 -3.04
C GLY A 185 19.25 -21.67 -3.65
N ARG A 186 18.46 -22.32 -4.51
CA ARG A 186 17.21 -21.77 -5.02
C ARG A 186 16.16 -21.74 -3.93
N THR A 187 15.44 -20.63 -3.82
CA THR A 187 14.39 -20.48 -2.81
C THR A 187 13.10 -21.10 -3.29
N GLU A 188 12.44 -21.87 -2.42
CA GLU A 188 11.10 -22.41 -2.68
C GLU A 188 10.07 -21.29 -2.82
N ARG A 189 9.20 -21.44 -3.81
CA ARG A 189 8.03 -20.61 -4.05
C ARG A 189 6.85 -21.22 -3.31
N ARG A 190 6.20 -20.44 -2.44
CA ARG A 190 5.05 -20.87 -1.64
C ARG A 190 3.68 -20.71 -2.33
N ASP A 191 3.68 -20.34 -3.62
CA ASP A 191 2.42 -20.16 -4.36
C ASP A 191 1.88 -21.51 -4.83
N GLU A 192 0.66 -21.85 -4.43
CA GLU A 192 -0.07 -23.07 -4.83
C GLU A 192 -0.42 -23.09 -6.33
N LEU A 193 -0.38 -21.94 -7.00
CA LEU A 193 -0.69 -21.75 -8.42
C LEU A 193 0.51 -21.88 -9.36
N ALA A 194 1.65 -22.40 -8.89
CA ALA A 194 2.84 -22.56 -9.74
C ALA A 194 2.53 -23.46 -10.96
N GLY A 195 2.54 -22.88 -12.15
CA GLY A 195 2.29 -23.56 -13.43
C GLY A 195 3.34 -24.65 -13.74
N PRO A 196 3.19 -25.35 -14.88
CA PRO A 196 4.22 -26.26 -15.35
C PRO A 196 5.50 -25.47 -15.55
N GLY A 197 6.59 -25.92 -14.92
CA GLY A 197 7.86 -25.21 -15.03
C GLY A 197 8.29 -25.05 -16.48
N ARG A 198 8.90 -23.92 -16.84
CA ARG A 198 9.27 -23.59 -18.22
C ARG A 198 10.63 -22.91 -18.28
N THR A 199 11.42 -23.29 -19.28
CA THR A 199 12.60 -22.55 -19.71
C THR A 199 12.28 -21.78 -20.98
N VAL A 200 12.65 -20.50 -21.01
CA VAL A 200 12.48 -19.62 -22.18
C VAL A 200 13.81 -18.96 -22.51
N PHE A 201 14.21 -19.04 -23.77
CA PHE A 201 15.40 -18.37 -24.29
C PHE A 201 15.04 -17.10 -25.03
N GLN A 202 15.86 -16.08 -24.87
CA GLN A 202 15.75 -14.83 -25.60
C GLN A 202 17.11 -14.30 -26.02
N SER A 203 17.12 -13.51 -27.09
CA SER A 203 18.26 -12.75 -27.55
C SER A 203 18.03 -11.27 -27.26
N VAL A 204 19.05 -10.64 -26.70
CA VAL A 204 19.12 -9.20 -26.47
C VAL A 204 20.08 -8.65 -27.52
N LEU A 205 19.51 -7.98 -28.52
CA LEU A 205 20.20 -7.47 -29.69
C LEU A 205 20.54 -6.00 -29.51
N GLY A 206 21.70 -5.57 -29.96
CA GLY A 206 22.06 -4.16 -30.04
C GLY A 206 21.26 -3.42 -31.12
N ALA A 207 21.48 -2.11 -31.22
CA ALA A 207 20.88 -1.27 -32.26
C ALA A 207 21.31 -1.67 -33.69
N ASP A 208 22.43 -2.39 -33.82
CA ASP A 208 22.96 -2.97 -35.05
C ASP A 208 22.45 -4.40 -35.32
N GLU A 209 21.46 -4.87 -34.54
CA GLU A 209 20.90 -6.22 -34.55
C GLU A 209 21.90 -7.35 -34.23
N ARG A 210 23.10 -7.03 -33.73
CA ARG A 210 24.04 -8.05 -33.25
C ARG A 210 23.66 -8.51 -31.84
N PRO A 211 23.75 -9.81 -31.54
CA PRO A 211 23.54 -10.29 -30.17
C PRO A 211 24.55 -9.67 -29.21
N LEU A 212 24.05 -8.98 -28.19
CA LEU A 212 24.86 -8.50 -27.06
C LEU A 212 24.94 -9.58 -25.97
N LEU A 213 23.80 -10.23 -25.69
CA LEU A 213 23.70 -11.33 -24.73
C LEU A 213 22.45 -12.17 -25.00
N PHE A 214 22.42 -13.38 -24.47
CA PHE A 214 21.25 -14.23 -24.43
C PHE A 214 20.73 -14.38 -23.01
N LEU A 215 19.44 -14.61 -22.88
CA LEU A 215 18.76 -14.82 -21.60
C LEU A 215 18.19 -16.22 -21.55
N GLU A 216 18.53 -16.95 -20.50
CA GLU A 216 17.83 -18.17 -20.12
C GLU A 216 16.96 -17.89 -18.90
N HIS A 217 15.65 -17.82 -19.09
CA HIS A 217 14.70 -17.67 -18.01
C HIS A 217 14.18 -19.03 -17.58
N ARG A 218 14.26 -19.32 -16.29
CA ARG A 218 13.81 -20.59 -15.71
C ARG A 218 12.75 -20.31 -14.68
N SER A 219 11.56 -20.87 -14.87
CA SER A 219 10.53 -20.94 -13.85
C SER A 219 10.27 -22.41 -13.53
N ASP A 220 10.81 -22.95 -12.45
CA ASP A 220 10.54 -24.34 -12.08
C ASP A 220 9.33 -24.42 -11.14
N ARG A 221 8.61 -25.54 -11.21
CA ARG A 221 7.46 -25.80 -10.35
C ARG A 221 7.95 -25.79 -8.90
N LYS A 222 7.42 -24.85 -8.09
CA LYS A 222 7.77 -24.61 -6.67
C LYS A 222 9.10 -23.90 -6.40
N LEU A 223 9.83 -23.40 -7.41
CA LEU A 223 11.02 -22.60 -7.17
C LEU A 223 10.79 -21.17 -7.65
N ASN A 224 11.43 -20.21 -6.99
CA ASN A 224 11.45 -18.85 -7.50
C ASN A 224 12.14 -18.82 -8.88
N PRO A 225 11.66 -17.97 -9.81
CA PRO A 225 12.23 -17.87 -11.13
C PRO A 225 13.65 -17.30 -11.07
N GLU A 226 14.46 -17.74 -12.02
CA GLU A 226 15.82 -17.29 -12.22
C GLU A 226 16.04 -16.86 -13.66
N THR A 227 17.03 -16.01 -13.89
CA THR A 227 17.45 -15.62 -15.22
C THR A 227 18.97 -15.68 -15.31
N VAL A 228 19.48 -16.49 -16.23
CA VAL A 228 20.91 -16.54 -16.53
C VAL A 228 21.18 -15.63 -17.72
N LEU A 229 22.17 -14.77 -17.58
CA LEU A 229 22.75 -14.00 -18.67
C LEU A 229 23.86 -14.83 -19.28
N LEU A 230 23.83 -14.97 -20.59
CA LEU A 230 24.82 -15.69 -21.39
C LEU A 230 25.48 -14.68 -22.32
N ASP A 231 26.79 -14.73 -22.46
CA ASP A 231 27.50 -13.97 -23.48
C ASP A 231 27.14 -14.47 -24.91
N PRO A 232 27.57 -13.76 -25.97
CA PRO A 232 27.29 -14.19 -27.35
C PRO A 232 27.86 -15.57 -27.72
N SER A 233 28.79 -16.13 -26.95
CA SER A 233 29.32 -17.49 -27.14
C SER A 233 28.44 -18.58 -26.49
N GLY A 234 27.42 -18.17 -25.71
CA GLY A 234 26.55 -19.06 -24.96
C GLY A 234 27.10 -19.42 -23.57
N ALA A 235 28.19 -18.78 -23.12
CA ALA A 235 28.75 -19.01 -21.80
C ALA A 235 28.05 -18.13 -20.74
N PRO A 236 27.75 -18.68 -19.55
CA PRO A 236 27.09 -17.92 -18.49
C PRO A 236 28.00 -16.84 -17.91
N THR A 237 27.45 -15.65 -17.70
CA THR A 237 28.15 -14.51 -17.11
C THR A 237 27.57 -14.08 -15.77
N VAL A 238 26.23 -14.06 -15.64
CA VAL A 238 25.54 -13.68 -14.40
C VAL A 238 24.29 -14.53 -14.20
N LEU A 239 24.05 -14.99 -12.97
CA LEU A 239 22.77 -15.54 -12.53
C LEU A 239 22.01 -14.49 -11.71
N VAL A 240 20.83 -14.09 -12.20
CA VAL A 240 19.86 -13.28 -11.47
C VAL A 240 18.89 -14.22 -10.74
N ARG A 241 19.02 -14.27 -9.41
CA ARG A 241 18.23 -15.14 -8.54
C ARG A 241 17.23 -14.34 -7.72
N ARG A 242 15.94 -14.65 -7.85
CA ARG A 242 14.90 -14.06 -6.99
C ARG A 242 14.87 -14.74 -5.61
N VAL A 243 15.09 -13.95 -4.56
CA VAL A 243 15.10 -14.42 -3.15
C VAL A 243 13.89 -13.91 -2.35
N GLY A 244 13.16 -12.92 -2.87
CA GLY A 244 11.93 -12.39 -2.29
C GLY A 244 11.00 -11.82 -3.35
N ASP A 245 9.95 -11.10 -2.96
CA ASP A 245 8.97 -10.57 -3.91
C ASP A 245 9.62 -9.67 -4.98
N ARG A 246 10.52 -8.77 -4.59
CA ARG A 246 11.29 -7.92 -5.52
C ARG A 246 12.77 -7.84 -5.14
N GLU A 247 13.25 -8.89 -4.49
CA GLU A 247 14.61 -8.97 -4.00
C GLU A 247 15.36 -10.02 -4.78
N PHE A 248 16.53 -9.64 -5.28
CA PHE A 248 17.35 -10.44 -6.17
C PHE A 248 18.81 -10.45 -5.70
N ARG A 249 19.47 -11.60 -5.85
CA ARG A 249 20.92 -11.74 -5.77
C ARG A 249 21.48 -11.86 -7.18
N LEU A 250 22.62 -11.24 -7.41
CA LEU A 250 23.38 -11.29 -8.65
C LEU A 250 24.63 -12.11 -8.38
N LEU A 251 24.73 -13.26 -9.02
CA LEU A 251 25.78 -14.24 -8.78
C LEU A 251 26.64 -14.40 -10.04
N ASP A 252 27.94 -14.59 -9.86
CA ASP A 252 28.82 -15.01 -10.95
C ASP A 252 28.63 -16.51 -11.26
N PRO A 253 29.29 -17.04 -12.31
CA PRO A 253 29.15 -18.46 -12.67
C PRO A 253 29.74 -19.43 -11.63
N ALA A 254 30.61 -18.97 -10.73
CA ALA A 254 31.13 -19.76 -9.62
C ALA A 254 30.21 -19.72 -8.38
N GLY A 255 29.18 -18.87 -8.40
CA GLY A 255 28.24 -18.66 -7.32
C GLY A 255 28.64 -17.59 -6.31
N ALA A 256 29.71 -16.82 -6.55
CA ALA A 256 30.06 -15.67 -5.72
C ALA A 256 29.09 -14.51 -5.98
N GLU A 257 28.79 -13.75 -4.93
CA GLU A 257 27.87 -12.62 -5.03
C GLU A 257 28.58 -11.41 -5.66
N LEU A 258 28.10 -11.01 -6.84
CA LEU A 258 28.49 -9.77 -7.52
C LEU A 258 27.74 -8.57 -6.96
N GLY A 259 26.52 -8.79 -6.47
CA GLY A 259 25.67 -7.75 -5.92
C GLY A 259 24.23 -8.17 -5.66
N SER A 260 23.37 -7.18 -5.44
CA SER A 260 21.95 -7.38 -5.14
C SER A 260 21.07 -6.33 -5.79
N ALA A 261 19.79 -6.66 -6.00
CA ALA A 261 18.79 -5.70 -6.44
C ALA A 261 17.54 -5.79 -5.57
N ARG A 262 17.06 -4.64 -5.09
CA ARG A 262 15.88 -4.56 -4.21
C ARG A 262 15.22 -3.19 -4.26
N PRO A 263 13.96 -3.03 -3.84
CA PRO A 263 13.32 -1.72 -3.80
C PRO A 263 14.07 -0.74 -2.88
N PRO A 264 14.12 0.56 -3.22
CA PRO A 264 14.72 1.57 -2.37
C PRO A 264 14.01 1.65 -1.00
N GLY A 265 14.77 1.48 0.07
CA GLY A 265 14.27 1.52 1.44
C GLY A 265 13.27 0.39 1.76
N ARG A 266 12.23 0.70 2.55
CA ARG A 266 11.17 -0.27 2.93
C ARG A 266 9.89 -0.10 2.12
N ALA A 267 9.93 0.69 1.05
CA ALA A 267 8.74 1.08 0.31
C ALA A 267 8.45 0.04 -0.79
N ARG A 268 7.24 -0.53 -0.80
CA ARG A 268 6.72 -1.36 -1.90
C ARG A 268 6.35 -0.47 -3.10
N VAL A 269 7.33 0.21 -3.67
CA VAL A 269 7.18 1.00 -4.89
C VAL A 269 7.62 0.14 -6.07
N LEU A 270 7.11 0.42 -7.27
CA LEU A 270 7.63 -0.13 -8.52
C LEU A 270 8.98 0.52 -8.83
N ALA A 271 10.00 0.17 -8.04
CA ALA A 271 11.36 0.66 -8.18
C ALA A 271 12.35 -0.41 -7.71
N LEU A 272 13.56 -0.39 -8.25
CA LEU A 272 14.68 -1.27 -7.90
C LEU A 272 15.96 -0.45 -7.84
N GLU A 273 16.78 -0.66 -6.82
CA GLU A 273 18.17 -0.25 -6.77
C GLU A 273 19.05 -1.48 -6.94
N VAL A 274 19.97 -1.44 -7.90
CA VAL A 274 21.02 -2.44 -8.06
C VAL A 274 22.26 -1.93 -7.37
N ARG A 275 22.88 -2.79 -6.56
CA ARG A 275 24.10 -2.51 -5.81
C ARG A 275 25.12 -3.60 -6.03
N ASP A 276 26.40 -3.23 -6.03
CA ASP A 276 27.50 -4.19 -6.03
C ASP A 276 27.65 -4.87 -4.66
N ALA A 277 28.58 -5.82 -4.55
CA ALA A 277 28.90 -6.53 -3.32
C ALA A 277 29.38 -5.59 -2.18
N GLY A 278 29.95 -4.43 -2.50
CA GLY A 278 30.34 -3.39 -1.54
C GLY A 278 29.17 -2.52 -1.07
N GLY A 279 27.97 -2.71 -1.64
CA GLY A 279 26.76 -1.95 -1.30
C GLY A 279 26.63 -0.61 -2.02
N LYS A 280 27.54 -0.28 -2.94
CA LYS A 280 27.49 0.92 -3.78
C LYS A 280 26.42 0.73 -4.84
N ARG A 281 25.62 1.77 -5.08
CA ARG A 281 24.60 1.77 -6.13
C ARG A 281 25.28 1.79 -7.50
N VAL A 282 24.85 0.91 -8.39
CA VAL A 282 25.34 0.80 -9.79
C VAL A 282 24.23 1.04 -10.81
N ALA A 283 22.96 0.88 -10.41
CA ALA A 283 21.83 1.26 -11.24
C ALA A 283 20.58 1.54 -10.40
N ALA A 284 19.64 2.27 -10.98
CA ALA A 284 18.30 2.48 -10.43
C ALA A 284 17.25 2.33 -11.54
N ALA A 285 16.18 1.62 -11.25
CA ALA A 285 15.06 1.43 -12.16
C ALA A 285 13.72 1.80 -11.49
N VAL A 286 12.77 2.34 -12.26
CA VAL A 286 11.43 2.71 -11.76
C VAL A 286 10.36 2.48 -12.83
N GLY A 287 9.26 1.85 -12.43
CA GLY A 287 8.12 1.62 -13.31
C GLY A 287 7.30 2.89 -13.54
N ARG A 288 6.99 3.20 -14.81
CA ARG A 288 6.17 4.34 -15.24
C ARG A 288 5.26 3.92 -16.40
N ARG A 289 3.93 3.96 -16.20
CA ARG A 289 2.91 3.76 -17.26
C ARG A 289 3.17 2.55 -18.21
N GLY A 290 3.50 1.38 -17.65
CA GLY A 290 3.74 0.18 -18.45
C GLY A 290 5.13 0.08 -19.08
N THR A 291 6.04 0.99 -18.78
CA THR A 291 7.49 0.88 -19.06
C THR A 291 8.29 0.96 -17.76
N TRP A 292 9.58 0.65 -17.82
CA TRP A 292 10.54 0.93 -16.76
C TRP A 292 11.55 1.96 -17.25
N LEU A 293 11.87 2.94 -16.41
CA LEU A 293 12.99 3.84 -16.64
C LEU A 293 14.19 3.29 -15.88
N LEU A 294 15.33 3.14 -16.54
CA LEU A 294 16.56 2.61 -16.00
C LEU A 294 17.67 3.65 -16.16
N ARG A 295 18.41 3.91 -15.09
CA ARG A 295 19.69 4.63 -15.13
C ARG A 295 20.79 3.75 -14.58
N THR A 296 21.88 3.61 -15.31
CA THR A 296 23.10 2.95 -14.85
C THR A 296 24.14 4.01 -14.52
N GLU A 297 24.87 3.82 -13.42
CA GLU A 297 25.98 4.71 -13.07
C GLU A 297 27.13 4.53 -14.08
N ALA A 298 27.88 5.58 -14.39
CA ALA A 298 28.89 5.57 -15.44
C ALA A 298 30.02 4.55 -15.19
N ASP A 299 30.35 4.33 -13.92
CA ASP A 299 31.38 3.41 -13.45
C ASP A 299 30.84 2.03 -13.06
N ALA A 300 29.58 1.72 -13.39
CA ALA A 300 29.00 0.41 -13.16
C ALA A 300 29.75 -0.67 -13.96
N PRO A 301 30.25 -1.75 -13.30
CA PRO A 301 30.84 -2.89 -13.98
C PRO A 301 29.88 -3.49 -15.00
N GLU A 302 30.42 -3.94 -16.14
CA GLU A 302 29.64 -4.49 -17.26
C GLU A 302 28.65 -5.60 -16.82
N PRO A 303 29.03 -6.61 -16.02
CA PRO A 303 28.09 -7.65 -15.59
C PRO A 303 26.89 -7.10 -14.79
N LEU A 304 27.11 -6.05 -13.99
CA LEU A 304 26.06 -5.43 -13.18
C LEU A 304 25.18 -4.48 -14.00
N ARG A 305 25.74 -3.85 -15.04
CA ARG A 305 25.02 -3.04 -16.01
C ARG A 305 24.02 -3.90 -16.79
N ASP A 306 24.49 -5.03 -17.29
CA ASP A 306 23.65 -5.98 -18.02
C ASP A 306 22.59 -6.61 -17.12
N ALA A 307 22.97 -6.99 -15.89
CA ALA A 307 22.02 -7.48 -14.91
C ALA A 307 20.92 -6.45 -14.58
N ALA A 308 21.27 -5.16 -14.50
CA ALA A 308 20.29 -4.10 -14.27
C ALA A 308 19.31 -3.94 -15.44
N LEU A 309 19.80 -4.02 -16.68
CA LEU A 309 18.98 -4.04 -17.90
C LEU A 309 17.99 -5.22 -17.89
N VAL A 310 18.51 -6.42 -17.63
CA VAL A 310 17.72 -7.64 -17.60
C VAL A 310 16.69 -7.63 -16.48
N LEU A 311 17.04 -7.12 -15.29
CA LEU A 311 16.08 -6.96 -14.20
C LEU A 311 14.90 -6.08 -14.63
N ALA A 312 15.16 -4.95 -15.29
CA ALA A 312 14.10 -4.07 -15.80
C ALA A 312 13.21 -4.76 -16.85
N LEU A 313 13.79 -5.57 -17.74
CA LEU A 313 13.05 -6.38 -18.72
C LEU A 313 12.17 -7.45 -18.06
N VAL A 314 12.72 -8.17 -17.06
CA VAL A 314 12.01 -9.24 -16.35
C VAL A 314 10.82 -8.71 -15.55
N GLN A 315 10.84 -7.45 -15.09
CA GLN A 315 9.70 -6.86 -14.38
C GLN A 315 8.42 -6.73 -15.22
N HIS A 316 8.52 -6.73 -16.57
CA HIS A 316 7.35 -6.72 -17.45
C HIS A 316 6.63 -8.05 -17.53
N ARG A 317 7.28 -9.14 -17.13
CA ARG A 317 6.68 -10.47 -17.17
C ARG A 317 5.85 -10.70 -15.93
N ALA A 318 4.63 -10.16 -15.96
CA ALA A 318 3.66 -10.27 -14.88
C ALA A 318 3.09 -11.69 -14.66
N ALA A 319 3.47 -12.69 -15.46
CA ALA A 319 2.95 -14.04 -15.32
C ALA A 319 4.01 -15.10 -15.67
N TYR A 320 4.52 -15.75 -14.62
CA TYR A 320 4.98 -17.14 -14.65
C TYR A 320 4.40 -17.86 -13.43
#